data_AF-G2XHZ5-F1
#
_entry.id   AF-G2XHZ5-F1
#
_cell.length_a   1.000
_cell.length_b   1.000
_cell.length_c   1.000
_cell.angle_alpha   90.00
_cell.angle_beta   90.00
_cell.angle_gamma   90.00
#
_symmetry.space_group_name_H-M   'P 1'
#
loop_
_entity.id
_entity.type
_entity.pdbx_description
1 polymer ?
#
loop_
_entity_poly.entity_id
_entity_poly.type
_entity_poly.pdbx_seq_one_letter_code
_entity_poly.pdbx_strand_id
1 'polypeptide(L)' 'MVFHHKSRQFSHSTVPYPRVEIAQDLPRQTTGDTSPATLWTSFNWHALTLDGSPEEEFEKLSRESGEDWKELLEMLSRT' A
#
# COMPACT_ATOMS: atom_id res chain seq x y z
N MET A 1 -4.35 -3.42 -7.19
CA MET A 1 -5.53 -2.64 -6.73
C MET A 1 -5.66 -1.42 -7.63
N VAL A 2 -6.75 -0.64 -7.53
CA VAL A 2 -6.93 0.58 -8.32
C VAL A 2 -7.49 1.69 -7.45
N PHE A 3 -6.93 2.90 -7.58
CA PHE A 3 -7.49 4.12 -7.02
C PHE A 3 -8.31 4.87 -8.07
N HIS A 4 -9.56 5.21 -7.74
CA HIS A 4 -10.47 5.95 -8.61
C HIS A 4 -10.55 7.40 -8.16
N HIS A 5 -10.03 8.32 -8.98
CA HIS A 5 -9.90 9.74 -8.60
C HIS A 5 -11.25 10.44 -8.36
N LYS A 6 -12.25 10.17 -9.21
CA LYS A 6 -13.58 10.81 -9.11
C LYS A 6 -14.34 10.42 -7.83
N SER A 7 -14.27 9.15 -7.46
CA SER A 7 -14.94 8.64 -6.25
C SER A 7 -14.02 8.65 -5.03
N ARG A 8 -12.72 8.96 -5.19
CA ARG A 8 -11.68 8.95 -4.14
C ARG A 8 -11.67 7.64 -3.35
N GLN A 9 -11.69 6.53 -4.08
CA GLN A 9 -11.77 5.21 -3.46
C GLN A 9 -10.71 4.27 -4.02
N PHE A 10 -10.17 3.42 -3.15
CA PHE A 10 -9.45 2.23 -3.53
C PHE A 10 -10.42 1.06 -3.67
N SER A 11 -10.28 0.31 -4.75
CA SER A 11 -11.04 -0.93 -4.95
C SER A 11 -10.22 -2.01 -5.66
N HIS A 12 -10.57 -3.26 -5.38
CA HIS A 12 -10.04 -4.39 -6.09
C HIS A 12 -10.69 -4.49 -7.47
N SER A 13 -9.90 -4.75 -8.52
CA SER A 13 -10.37 -4.72 -9.91
C SER A 13 -11.24 -5.91 -10.30
N THR A 14 -11.06 -7.06 -9.65
CA THR A 14 -11.68 -8.32 -10.08
C THR A 14 -12.59 -8.98 -9.03
N VAL A 15 -12.55 -8.53 -7.78
CA VAL A 15 -13.27 -9.18 -6.65
C VAL A 15 -14.05 -8.10 -5.90
N PRO A 16 -15.31 -8.34 -5.50
CA PRO A 16 -16.16 -7.32 -4.87
C PRO A 16 -15.82 -7.14 -3.38
N TYR A 17 -14.56 -6.88 -3.07
CA TYR A 17 -14.12 -6.57 -1.71
C TYR A 17 -14.62 -5.19 -1.24
N PRO A 18 -14.65 -4.95 0.08
CA PRO A 18 -14.89 -3.62 0.63
C PRO A 18 -13.96 -2.58 -0.01
N ARG A 19 -14.51 -1.40 -0.26
CA ARG A 19 -13.77 -0.26 -0.82
C ARG A 19 -13.28 0.62 0.32
N VAL A 20 -12.15 1.26 0.11
CA VAL A 20 -11.62 2.24 1.07
C VAL A 20 -11.77 3.62 0.44
N GLU A 21 -12.66 4.43 1.00
CA GLU A 21 -12.87 5.82 0.56
C GLU A 21 -12.01 6.76 1.40
N ILE A 22 -11.46 7.80 0.75
CA ILE A 22 -10.70 8.86 1.41
C ILE A 22 -11.29 10.22 1.08
N ALA A 23 -11.08 11.19 1.97
CA ALA A 23 -11.69 12.51 1.86
C ALA A 23 -11.15 13.34 0.68
N GLN A 24 -9.93 13.08 0.23
CA GLN A 24 -9.23 13.88 -0.77
C GLN A 24 -8.79 13.06 -1.97
N ASP A 25 -8.60 13.73 -3.11
CA ASP A 25 -7.98 13.10 -4.28
C ASP A 25 -6.47 12.92 -4.02
N LEU A 26 -5.88 11.93 -4.67
CA LEU A 26 -4.44 11.71 -4.67
C LEU A 26 -3.82 12.23 -5.96
N PRO A 27 -2.50 12.54 -5.97
CA PRO A 27 -1.82 12.99 -7.17
C PRO A 27 -2.05 12.04 -8.35
N ARG A 28 -2.45 12.60 -9.49
CA ARG A 28 -2.68 11.81 -10.72
C ARG A 28 -1.34 11.48 -11.36
N GLN A 29 -1.13 10.20 -11.64
CA GLN A 29 0.08 9.72 -12.32
C GLN A 29 -0.06 9.72 -13.84
N THR A 30 -1.30 9.73 -14.33
CA THR A 30 -1.64 9.81 -15.75
C THR A 30 -2.81 10.78 -15.94
N THR A 31 -3.17 11.06 -17.20
CA THR A 31 -4.39 11.83 -17.52
C THR A 31 -5.69 11.04 -17.27
N GLY A 32 -5.59 9.76 -16.89
CA GLY A 32 -6.73 8.90 -16.62
C GLY A 32 -7.47 9.25 -15.33
N ASP A 33 -8.65 8.63 -15.17
CA ASP A 33 -9.47 8.72 -13.96
C ASP A 33 -9.15 7.66 -12.90
N THR A 34 -8.16 6.81 -13.20
CA THR A 34 -7.69 5.76 -12.30
C THR A 34 -6.17 5.76 -12.24
N SER A 35 -5.64 5.50 -11.05
CA SER A 35 -4.23 5.21 -10.85
C SER A 35 -4.04 3.78 -10.32
N PRO A 36 -2.99 3.07 -10.78
CA PRO A 36 -2.63 1.78 -10.21
C PRO A 36 -2.23 1.94 -8.74
N ALA A 37 -2.56 0.95 -7.92
CA ALA A 37 -2.34 1.01 -6.48
C ALA A 37 -2.07 -0.39 -5.90
N THR A 38 -1.34 -0.41 -4.79
CA THR A 38 -0.97 -1.63 -4.07
C THR A 38 -1.51 -1.62 -2.65
N LEU A 39 -2.09 -2.75 -2.23
CA LEU A 39 -2.42 -3.03 -0.84
C LEU A 39 -1.31 -3.88 -0.24
N TRP A 40 -0.68 -3.34 0.80
CA TRP A 40 0.41 -3.98 1.50
C TRP A 40 -0.10 -4.61 2.79
N THR A 41 0.08 -5.93 2.96
CA THR A 41 -0.57 -6.69 4.05
C THR A 41 0.40 -7.40 5.00
N SER A 42 1.70 -7.40 4.74
CA SER A 42 2.67 -8.12 5.58
C SER A 42 2.88 -7.43 6.95
N PHE A 43 3.33 -8.19 7.95
CA PHE A 43 3.59 -7.75 9.34
C PHE A 43 2.34 -7.32 10.12
N ASN A 44 2.53 -6.39 11.06
CA ASN A 44 1.54 -5.85 11.99
C ASN A 44 0.86 -4.58 11.47
N TRP A 45 1.12 -4.16 10.23
CA TRP A 45 0.55 -2.93 9.69
C TRP A 45 0.24 -3.04 8.19
N HIS A 46 -0.77 -2.29 7.76
CA HIS A 46 -1.27 -2.32 6.38
C HIS A 46 -1.17 -0.94 5.74
N ALA A 47 -0.76 -0.91 4.47
CA ALA A 47 -0.56 0.31 3.71
C ALA A 47 -1.28 0.28 2.37
N LEU A 48 -1.61 1.46 1.86
CA LEU A 48 -2.12 1.68 0.52
C LEU A 48 -1.29 2.77 -0.15
N THR A 49 -0.69 2.47 -1.29
CA THR A 49 0.13 3.41 -2.07
C THR A 49 -0.33 3.43 -3.52
N LEU A 50 -0.08 4.54 -4.22
CA LEU A 50 -0.17 4.56 -5.69
C LEU A 50 1.12 3.98 -6.27
N ASP A 51 1.03 3.20 -7.33
CA ASP A 51 2.21 2.53 -7.90
C ASP A 51 3.04 3.53 -8.71
N GLY A 52 4.33 3.66 -8.42
CA GLY A 52 5.23 4.67 -8.97
C GLY A 52 5.27 5.99 -8.20
N SER A 53 4.63 6.06 -7.03
CA SER A 53 4.76 7.22 -6.13
C SER A 53 5.95 7.06 -5.17
N PRO A 54 6.51 8.15 -4.63
CA PRO A 54 7.57 8.07 -3.62
C PRO A 54 7.18 7.23 -2.40
N GLU A 55 5.90 7.22 -2.04
CA GLU A 55 5.36 6.42 -0.95
C GLU A 55 5.45 4.91 -1.24
N GLU A 56 5.33 4.48 -2.49
CA GLU A 56 5.52 3.07 -2.86
C GLU A 56 6.96 2.61 -2.61
N GLU A 57 7.95 3.43 -2.99
CA GLU A 57 9.36 3.12 -2.77
C GLU A 57 9.69 3.10 -1.28
N PHE A 58 9.19 4.09 -0.53
CA PHE A 58 9.31 4.12 0.92
C PHE A 58 8.73 2.84 1.55
N GLU A 59 7.54 2.43 1.11
CA GLU A 59 6.86 1.25 1.66
C GLU A 59 7.63 -0.04 1.39
N LYS A 60 8.19 -0.19 0.19
CA LYS A 60 9.07 -1.31 -0.17
C LYS A 60 10.27 -1.39 0.77
N LEU A 61 11.01 -0.28 0.90
CA LEU A 61 12.21 -0.22 1.74
C LEU A 61 11.90 -0.44 3.23
N SER A 62 10.78 0.10 3.71
CA SER A 62 10.30 -0.10 5.08
C SER A 62 10.05 -1.58 5.38
N ARG A 63 9.45 -2.30 4.42
CA ARG A 63 9.15 -3.73 4.56
C ARG A 63 10.38 -4.61 4.45
N GLU A 64 11.25 -4.34 3.48
CA GLU A 64 12.53 -5.05 3.34
C GLU A 64 13.35 -4.92 4.63
N SER A 65 13.47 -3.69 5.14
CA SER A 65 14.13 -3.45 6.43
C SER A 65 13.44 -4.22 7.57
N GLY A 66 12.11 -4.25 7.62
CA GLY A 66 11.36 -4.99 8.63
C GLY A 66 11.59 -6.50 8.58
N GLU A 67 11.82 -7.07 7.39
CA GLU A 67 12.11 -8.50 7.22
C GLU A 67 13.51 -8.82 7.76
N ASP A 68 14.50 -7.96 7.50
CA ASP A 68 15.86 -8.10 8.05
C ASP A 68 15.85 -8.11 9.59
N TRP A 69 14.96 -7.34 10.21
CA TRP A 69 14.84 -7.31 11.67
C TRP A 69 14.09 -8.51 12.26
N LYS A 70 13.34 -9.29 11.47
CA LYS A 70 12.61 -10.45 12.02
C LYS A 70 13.54 -11.49 12.62
N GLU A 71 14.61 -11.84 11.90
CA GLU A 71 15.56 -12.85 12.37
C GLU A 71 16.23 -12.39 13.69
N LEU A 72 16.60 -11.10 13.77
CA LEU A 72 17.17 -10.51 14.98
C LEU A 72 16.16 -10.46 16.14
N LEU A 73 14.90 -10.12 15.88
CA LEU A 73 13.84 -10.13 16.89
C LEU A 73 13.54 -11.54 17.39
N GLU A 74 13.52 -12.54 16.50
CA GLU A 74 13.37 -13.94 16.88
C GLU A 74 14.53 -14.41 17.74
N MET A 75 15.77 -14.02 17.41
CA MET A 75 16.94 -14.33 18.24
C MET A 75 16.83 -13.72 19.64
N LEU A 76 16.47 -12.43 19.74
CA LEU A 76 16.33 -11.74 21.03
C LEU A 76 15.20 -12.33 21.89
N SER A 77 14.12 -12.81 21.28
CA SER A 77 12.98 -13.41 21.99
C SER A 77 13.27 -14.76 22.65
N ARG A 78 14.39 -15.40 22.32
CA ARG A 78 14.79 -16.73 22.84
C ARG A 78 15.74 -16.66 24.05
N THR A 79 16.05 -15.45 24.53
CA THR A 79 16.96 -15.20 25.67
C THR A 79 16.16 -14.80 26.90
#